data_AF-A0A250WYQ4-F1
#
_entry.id   AF-A0A250WYQ4-F1
#
_cell.length_a   1.000
_cell.length_b   1.000
_cell.length_c   1.000
_cell.angle_alpha   90.00
_cell.angle_beta   90.00
_cell.angle_gamma   90.00
#
_symmetry.space_group_name_H-M   'P 1'
#
loop_
_entity.id
_entity.type
_entity.pdbx_description
1 polymer ?
#
loop_
_entity_poly.entity_id
_entity_poly.type
_entity_poly.pdbx_seq_one_letter_code
_entity_poly.pdbx_strand_id
1 'polypeptide(L)'
;MKIIDKVNQKIAANEKFFSFEFFPPRTQEGVEALFERQERMVAHGPVFCDITWGAGGSTADVTLDIATTMQSQICIDTMMHLTCTNMPVEKLDEALKEVKKHGLQNILALRGDPPKGQEKFEAIEGGFNCALDLVKYIRSEFGDYFGICVAGYPEAHPDTIVEDPVQMEKNYQENIAYLKNKVEAGGEFIITQLFYDIDVFFKFVKDCRSAGINVPILPGIMPIMTYGGFKRMTGFCKTKVPQELSDKIEELKDNEEALKLFGMDHGADMCRKLLAGGVPGLHMYSLNLEATVFGILERIGFIDTAKVPRHMPWRLVPMGTRRQVEGVRPISWANRSRSYITKTSCWNSFPTNSWGAEQSKLLSLAIADSSAKSRNMSEGRKKKSLEAWGSELSTLEDVKAVFTKYFKGEISLFPWSDAPAQSSASVLSRVEALINTDVLPIHVQSSVHDVASEDAGAGWGGPGGYVYQKGYVEAFVSPSKFKELLPKLKSSSNLTYVASNNGGDVHSNASASGISAVTWGVFAGKEVVQPYIFDKDSFLSWKGEAFSLWESGWAALYETGSASSQLLKDMQSSWYLVAILDNEFVPKDPLAIFGA
;
A
#
# COMPACT_ATOMS: atom_id res chain seq x y z
N MET A 1 11.07 -10.33 4.29
CA MET A 1 10.99 -11.78 4.47
C MET A 1 10.90 -12.34 3.08
N LYS A 2 11.43 -13.55 2.84
CA LYS A 2 11.21 -14.13 1.53
C LYS A 2 9.75 -14.55 1.39
N ILE A 3 9.16 -14.27 0.24
CA ILE A 3 7.78 -14.64 -0.07
C ILE A 3 7.60 -16.15 0.00
N ILE A 4 8.61 -16.93 -0.40
CA ILE A 4 8.57 -18.39 -0.28
C ILE A 4 8.34 -18.85 1.17
N ASP A 5 8.93 -18.19 2.16
CA ASP A 5 8.74 -18.56 3.56
C ASP A 5 7.26 -18.38 3.96
N LYS A 6 6.64 -17.28 3.52
CA LYS A 6 5.22 -17.01 3.74
C LYS A 6 4.32 -17.98 3.00
N VAL A 7 4.65 -18.29 1.75
CA VAL A 7 3.94 -19.28 0.94
C VAL A 7 3.97 -20.64 1.63
N ASN A 8 5.13 -21.08 2.09
CA ASN A 8 5.29 -22.35 2.81
C ASN A 8 4.55 -22.35 4.15
N GLN A 9 4.55 -21.24 4.89
CA GLN A 9 3.77 -21.09 6.12
C GLN A 9 2.26 -21.24 5.86
N LYS A 10 1.74 -20.56 4.83
CA LYS A 10 0.34 -20.66 4.42
C LYS A 10 -0.02 -22.08 3.97
N ILE A 11 0.84 -22.72 3.19
CA ILE A 11 0.67 -24.12 2.77
C ILE A 11 0.64 -25.05 3.97
N ALA A 12 1.58 -24.92 4.91
CA ALA A 12 1.65 -25.76 6.11
C ALA A 12 0.44 -25.57 7.02
N ALA A 13 -0.10 -24.35 7.10
CA ALA A 13 -1.34 -24.04 7.83
C ALA A 13 -2.62 -24.40 7.06
N ASN A 14 -2.51 -24.91 5.83
CA ASN A 14 -3.63 -25.12 4.90
C ASN A 14 -4.50 -23.86 4.69
N GLU A 15 -3.87 -22.68 4.75
CA GLU A 15 -4.50 -21.39 4.51
C GLU A 15 -4.35 -20.99 3.04
N LYS A 16 -5.48 -20.82 2.34
CA LYS A 16 -5.46 -20.31 0.96
C LYS A 16 -5.15 -18.82 0.95
N PHE A 17 -4.47 -18.37 -0.11
CA PHE A 17 -4.06 -16.98 -0.23
C PHE A 17 -4.14 -16.46 -1.67
N PHE A 18 -3.92 -15.17 -1.83
CA PHE A 18 -3.81 -14.53 -3.13
C PHE A 18 -2.68 -13.48 -3.15
N SER A 19 -2.26 -13.08 -4.35
CA SER A 19 -1.31 -12.00 -4.61
C SER A 19 -1.70 -11.20 -5.85
N PHE A 20 -1.07 -10.02 -6.02
CA PHE A 20 -1.34 -9.12 -7.15
C PHE A 20 -0.07 -8.82 -7.95
N GLU A 21 -0.19 -8.83 -9.27
CA GLU A 21 0.81 -8.27 -10.19
C GLU A 21 0.37 -6.90 -10.72
N PHE A 22 1.31 -5.95 -10.72
CA PHE A 22 1.18 -4.60 -11.29
C PHE A 22 2.25 -4.36 -12.36
N PHE A 23 2.06 -3.33 -13.19
CA PHE A 23 3.09 -2.89 -14.15
C PHE A 23 3.42 -1.40 -14.00
N PRO A 24 4.65 -0.97 -14.31
CA PRO A 24 5.06 0.42 -14.18
C PRO A 24 4.29 1.29 -15.21
N PRO A 25 3.54 2.30 -14.76
CA PRO A 25 2.89 3.25 -15.65
C PRO A 25 3.92 4.06 -16.45
N ARG A 26 3.52 4.56 -17.62
CA ARG A 26 4.42 5.35 -18.49
C ARG A 26 4.56 6.81 -18.07
N THR A 27 3.66 7.31 -17.22
CA THR A 27 3.59 8.71 -16.80
C THR A 27 3.64 8.79 -15.27
N GLN A 28 4.16 9.91 -14.76
CA GLN A 28 4.23 10.16 -13.32
C GLN A 28 2.84 10.17 -12.66
N GLU A 29 1.85 10.75 -13.34
CA GLU A 29 0.46 10.75 -12.89
C GLU A 29 -0.10 9.32 -12.81
N GLY A 30 0.33 8.44 -13.72
CA GLY A 30 -0.01 7.03 -13.69
C GLY A 30 0.59 6.32 -12.48
N VAL A 31 1.84 6.63 -12.13
CA VAL A 31 2.52 6.08 -10.94
C VAL A 31 1.80 6.51 -9.65
N GLU A 32 1.42 7.78 -9.54
CA GLU A 32 0.65 8.28 -8.39
C GLU A 32 -0.71 7.56 -8.26
N ALA A 33 -1.43 7.41 -9.37
CA ALA A 33 -2.71 6.69 -9.40
C ALA A 33 -2.54 5.19 -9.07
N LEU A 34 -1.40 4.59 -9.44
CA LEU A 34 -1.07 3.21 -9.09
C LEU A 34 -0.85 3.08 -7.57
N PHE A 35 -0.11 3.98 -6.93
CA PHE A 35 0.09 3.92 -5.47
C PHE A 35 -1.22 4.02 -4.69
N GLU A 36 -2.12 4.93 -5.09
CA GLU A 36 -3.46 5.04 -4.48
C GLU A 36 -4.26 3.73 -4.61
N ARG A 37 -4.16 3.07 -5.77
CA ARG A 37 -4.83 1.78 -6.02
C ARG A 37 -4.19 0.64 -5.23
N GLN A 38 -2.86 0.57 -5.22
CA GLN A 38 -2.12 -0.43 -4.45
C GLN A 38 -2.46 -0.36 -2.98
N GLU A 39 -2.62 0.83 -2.41
CA GLU A 39 -3.10 0.97 -1.04
C GLU A 39 -4.47 0.31 -0.86
N ARG A 40 -5.48 0.64 -1.69
CA ARG A 40 -6.79 0.01 -1.58
C ARG A 40 -6.71 -1.51 -1.71
N MET A 41 -5.97 -2.02 -2.70
CA MET A 41 -5.83 -3.45 -2.96
C MET A 41 -5.09 -4.20 -1.84
N VAL A 42 -3.99 -3.65 -1.33
CA VAL A 42 -3.21 -4.26 -0.24
C VAL A 42 -3.99 -4.30 1.08
N ALA A 43 -4.98 -3.42 1.26
CA ALA A 43 -5.81 -3.41 2.47
C ALA A 43 -6.56 -4.74 2.68
N HIS A 44 -6.82 -5.48 1.61
CA HIS A 44 -7.51 -6.78 1.67
C HIS A 44 -6.59 -7.97 2.02
N GLY A 45 -5.32 -7.73 2.33
CA GLY A 45 -4.40 -8.74 2.83
C GLY A 45 -3.87 -9.76 1.81
N PRO A 46 -3.43 -9.35 0.59
CA PRO A 46 -2.63 -10.25 -0.25
C PRO A 46 -1.35 -10.67 0.48
N VAL A 47 -0.83 -11.86 0.17
CA VAL A 47 0.44 -12.33 0.79
C VAL A 47 1.65 -11.56 0.26
N PHE A 48 1.59 -11.16 -1.00
CA PHE A 48 2.61 -10.34 -1.66
C PHE A 48 2.00 -9.60 -2.85
N CYS A 49 2.74 -8.61 -3.33
CA CYS A 49 2.51 -7.98 -4.63
C CYS A 49 3.79 -8.04 -5.45
N ASP A 50 3.68 -8.00 -6.77
CA ASP A 50 4.83 -7.85 -7.64
C ASP A 50 4.64 -6.74 -8.68
N ILE A 51 5.76 -6.32 -9.26
CA ILE A 51 5.83 -5.25 -10.24
C ILE A 51 6.68 -5.72 -11.43
N THR A 52 6.10 -5.65 -12.63
CA THR A 52 6.75 -6.09 -13.86
C THR A 52 7.96 -5.22 -14.21
N TRP A 53 8.91 -5.80 -14.93
CA TRP A 53 10.09 -5.11 -15.44
C TRP A 53 10.08 -5.14 -16.96
N GLY A 54 10.10 -3.96 -17.60
CA GLY A 54 10.04 -3.82 -19.04
C GLY A 54 11.27 -4.41 -19.73
N ALA A 55 11.06 -4.96 -20.93
CA ALA A 55 12.11 -5.59 -21.73
C ALA A 55 13.36 -4.70 -21.83
N GLY A 56 14.54 -5.31 -21.67
CA GLY A 56 15.86 -4.66 -21.74
C GLY A 56 16.12 -3.58 -20.67
N GLY A 57 15.35 -3.55 -19.58
CA GLY A 57 15.52 -2.51 -18.54
C GLY A 57 14.90 -1.16 -18.89
N SER A 58 14.01 -1.11 -19.87
CA SER A 58 13.34 0.14 -20.29
C SER A 58 12.58 0.85 -19.16
N THR A 59 12.19 0.13 -18.12
CA THR A 59 11.49 0.67 -16.94
C THR A 59 12.27 0.45 -15.63
N ALA A 60 13.58 0.17 -15.69
CA ALA A 60 14.39 -0.24 -14.54
C ALA A 60 14.21 0.69 -13.33
N ASP A 61 14.47 1.98 -13.51
CA ASP A 61 14.41 2.98 -12.44
C ASP A 61 12.99 3.11 -11.86
N VAL A 62 11.97 3.20 -12.73
CA VAL A 62 10.57 3.33 -12.31
C VAL A 62 10.10 2.08 -11.57
N THR A 63 10.54 0.90 -12.01
CA THR A 63 10.19 -0.38 -11.38
C THR A 63 10.80 -0.49 -10.00
N LEU A 64 12.08 -0.12 -9.85
CA LEU A 64 12.77 -0.09 -8.56
C LEU A 64 12.13 0.91 -7.59
N ASP A 65 11.79 2.10 -8.06
CA ASP A 65 11.12 3.13 -7.27
C ASP A 65 9.73 2.67 -6.78
N ILE A 66 8.94 2.05 -7.67
CA ILE A 66 7.65 1.47 -7.31
C ILE A 66 7.84 0.32 -6.31
N ALA A 67 8.76 -0.61 -6.57
CA ALA A 67 9.01 -1.75 -5.68
C ALA A 67 9.42 -1.31 -4.27
N THR A 68 10.33 -0.33 -4.20
CA THR A 68 10.81 0.25 -2.94
C THR A 68 9.68 0.96 -2.20
N THR A 69 8.82 1.70 -2.91
CA THR A 69 7.66 2.39 -2.33
C THR A 69 6.60 1.41 -1.84
N MET A 70 6.34 0.33 -2.58
CA MET A 70 5.42 -0.74 -2.18
C MET A 70 5.87 -1.41 -0.87
N GLN A 71 7.16 -1.74 -0.78
CA GLN A 71 7.75 -2.37 0.41
C GLN A 71 7.77 -1.43 1.62
N SER A 72 8.21 -0.19 1.43
CA SER A 72 8.50 0.73 2.54
C SER A 72 7.29 1.55 3.00
N GLN A 73 6.47 2.05 2.08
CA GLN A 73 5.37 2.98 2.38
C GLN A 73 4.00 2.30 2.34
N ILE A 74 3.71 1.51 1.30
CA ILE A 74 2.45 0.77 1.18
C ILE A 74 2.44 -0.46 2.10
N CYS A 75 3.64 -0.88 2.51
CA CYS A 75 3.88 -1.89 3.51
C CYS A 75 3.42 -3.30 3.10
N ILE A 76 3.81 -3.74 1.89
CA ILE A 76 3.55 -5.11 1.39
C ILE A 76 4.84 -5.79 0.93
N ASP A 77 5.00 -7.09 1.20
CA ASP A 77 6.11 -7.86 0.67
C ASP A 77 6.07 -7.80 -0.85
N THR A 78 7.13 -7.24 -1.41
CA THR A 78 7.19 -6.91 -2.83
C THR A 78 8.20 -7.80 -3.53
N MET A 79 7.78 -8.36 -4.66
CA MET A 79 8.66 -9.06 -5.59
C MET A 79 8.89 -8.20 -6.82
N MET A 80 10.15 -7.99 -7.17
CA MET A 80 10.50 -7.25 -8.38
C MET A 80 10.75 -8.26 -9.50
N HIS A 81 10.14 -8.06 -10.66
CA HIS A 81 10.55 -8.80 -11.85
C HIS A 81 11.95 -8.34 -12.27
N LEU A 82 12.75 -9.24 -12.82
CA LEU A 82 14.06 -8.90 -13.39
C LEU A 82 14.28 -9.72 -14.66
N THR A 83 14.33 -9.04 -15.80
CA THR A 83 14.65 -9.64 -17.10
C THR A 83 16.15 -9.60 -17.35
N CYS A 84 16.74 -10.71 -17.81
CA CYS A 84 18.18 -10.86 -17.93
C CYS A 84 18.74 -10.61 -19.34
N THR A 85 17.88 -10.46 -20.36
CA THR A 85 18.30 -10.29 -21.75
C THR A 85 18.28 -8.84 -22.21
N ASN A 86 19.01 -8.56 -23.30
CA ASN A 86 19.15 -7.23 -23.91
C ASN A 86 19.88 -6.19 -23.03
N MET A 87 20.70 -6.64 -22.07
CA MET A 87 21.52 -5.75 -21.25
C MET A 87 22.82 -6.43 -20.74
N PRO A 88 23.88 -5.66 -20.44
CA PRO A 88 25.10 -6.17 -19.82
C PRO A 88 24.85 -6.71 -18.40
N VAL A 89 25.69 -7.64 -17.95
CA VAL A 89 25.59 -8.27 -16.61
C VAL A 89 25.74 -7.24 -15.50
N GLU A 90 26.57 -6.21 -15.71
CA GLU A 90 26.83 -5.14 -14.74
C GLU A 90 25.55 -4.37 -14.37
N LYS A 91 24.66 -4.14 -15.34
CA LYS A 91 23.37 -3.49 -15.06
C LYS A 91 22.47 -4.33 -14.17
N LEU A 92 22.51 -5.65 -14.32
CA LEU A 92 21.73 -6.57 -13.49
C LEU A 92 22.31 -6.63 -12.07
N ASP A 93 23.63 -6.65 -11.95
CA ASP A 93 24.33 -6.58 -10.66
C ASP A 93 24.02 -5.29 -9.90
N GLU A 94 24.10 -4.14 -10.57
CA GLU A 94 23.72 -2.84 -10.01
C GLU A 94 22.25 -2.83 -9.53
N ALA A 95 21.33 -3.35 -10.35
CA ALA A 95 19.93 -3.47 -9.97
C ALA A 95 19.75 -4.36 -8.73
N LEU A 96 20.37 -5.55 -8.68
CA LEU A 96 20.30 -6.46 -7.53
C LEU A 96 20.90 -5.85 -6.27
N LYS A 97 22.01 -5.11 -6.37
CA LYS A 97 22.63 -4.37 -5.26
C LYS A 97 21.69 -3.29 -4.71
N GLU A 98 21.04 -2.53 -5.59
CA GLU A 98 20.07 -1.51 -5.16
C GLU A 98 18.81 -2.14 -4.54
N VAL A 99 18.29 -3.24 -5.10
CA VAL A 99 17.18 -4.00 -4.49
C VAL A 99 17.54 -4.43 -3.07
N LYS A 100 18.72 -5.04 -2.89
CA LYS A 100 19.22 -5.50 -1.57
C LYS A 100 19.41 -4.33 -0.59
N LYS A 101 19.95 -3.21 -1.06
CA LYS A 101 20.15 -1.98 -0.26
C LYS A 101 18.83 -1.42 0.26
N HIS A 102 17.75 -1.52 -0.50
CA HIS A 102 16.40 -1.14 -0.09
C HIS A 102 15.67 -2.22 0.73
N GLY A 103 16.33 -3.35 1.02
CA GLY A 103 15.80 -4.43 1.85
C GLY A 103 14.77 -5.32 1.16
N LEU A 104 14.60 -5.19 -0.16
CA LEU A 104 13.79 -6.09 -0.97
C LEU A 104 14.49 -7.43 -1.08
N GLN A 105 13.73 -8.52 -0.87
CA GLN A 105 14.30 -9.87 -0.82
C GLN A 105 13.72 -10.80 -1.88
N ASN A 106 12.91 -10.33 -2.83
CA ASN A 106 12.19 -11.23 -3.73
C ASN A 106 12.35 -10.80 -5.18
N ILE A 107 12.81 -11.73 -6.03
CA ILE A 107 13.02 -11.53 -7.46
C ILE A 107 12.24 -12.58 -8.24
N LEU A 108 11.48 -12.15 -9.25
CA LEU A 108 11.02 -13.03 -10.32
C LEU A 108 12.04 -13.01 -11.46
N ALA A 109 12.83 -14.09 -11.59
CA ALA A 109 13.89 -14.19 -12.58
C ALA A 109 13.33 -14.59 -13.95
N LEU A 110 13.45 -13.69 -14.92
CA LEU A 110 12.89 -13.83 -16.26
C LEU A 110 13.98 -13.68 -17.33
N ARG A 111 13.73 -14.30 -18.49
CA ARG A 111 14.54 -14.05 -19.68
C ARG A 111 14.33 -12.60 -20.13
N GLY A 112 13.07 -12.29 -20.43
CA GLY A 112 12.68 -11.06 -21.11
C GLY A 112 12.19 -11.37 -22.53
N ASP A 113 11.34 -10.48 -23.03
CA ASP A 113 10.89 -10.51 -24.42
C ASP A 113 11.93 -9.87 -25.35
N PRO A 114 11.93 -10.23 -26.64
CA PRO A 114 12.70 -9.51 -27.65
C PRO A 114 12.40 -8.00 -27.63
N PRO A 115 13.36 -7.14 -27.98
CA PRO A 115 13.11 -5.72 -28.15
C PRO A 115 11.96 -5.45 -29.11
N LYS A 116 11.22 -4.35 -28.90
CA LYS A 116 10.08 -4.00 -29.73
C LYS A 116 10.50 -3.88 -31.20
N GLY A 117 9.89 -4.68 -32.07
CA GLY A 117 10.20 -4.72 -33.51
C GLY A 117 11.15 -5.83 -33.94
N GLN A 118 11.65 -6.65 -33.01
CA GLN A 118 12.40 -7.86 -33.32
C GLN A 118 11.57 -9.10 -33.01
N GLU A 119 11.57 -10.09 -33.90
CA GLU A 119 10.85 -11.36 -33.71
C GLU A 119 11.65 -12.36 -32.86
N LYS A 120 12.97 -12.19 -32.75
CA LYS A 120 13.86 -13.12 -32.05
C LYS A 120 14.76 -12.36 -31.08
N PHE A 121 15.07 -13.04 -29.98
CA PHE A 121 16.07 -12.60 -29.04
C PHE A 121 17.47 -12.84 -29.63
N GLU A 122 18.34 -11.84 -29.50
CA GLU A 122 19.78 -11.95 -29.76
C GLU A 122 20.54 -11.59 -28.49
N ALA A 123 21.42 -12.49 -28.04
CA ALA A 123 22.22 -12.27 -26.85
C ALA A 123 23.30 -11.23 -27.13
N ILE A 124 23.51 -10.34 -26.16
CA ILE A 124 24.66 -9.44 -26.15
C ILE A 124 25.90 -10.28 -25.83
N GLU A 125 27.02 -10.02 -26.50
CA GLU A 125 28.30 -10.67 -26.19
C GLU A 125 28.65 -10.50 -24.70
N GLY A 126 28.89 -11.61 -23.99
CA GLY A 126 29.14 -11.62 -22.55
C GLY A 126 27.91 -11.45 -21.66
N GLY A 127 26.71 -11.28 -22.22
CA GLY A 127 25.43 -11.18 -21.49
C GLY A 127 24.79 -12.54 -21.17
N PHE A 128 23.67 -12.50 -20.44
CA PHE A 128 22.87 -13.70 -20.18
C PHE A 128 22.00 -14.10 -21.36
N ASN A 129 21.84 -15.40 -21.56
CA ASN A 129 21.04 -15.96 -22.66
C ASN A 129 19.64 -16.36 -22.20
N CYS A 130 19.49 -16.71 -20.93
CA CYS A 130 18.24 -17.25 -20.43
C CYS A 130 18.05 -17.02 -18.92
N ALA A 131 16.82 -17.19 -18.44
CA ALA A 131 16.48 -16.99 -17.03
C ALA A 131 17.30 -17.90 -16.08
N LEU A 132 17.72 -19.09 -16.53
CA LEU A 132 18.57 -20.00 -15.78
C LEU A 132 19.92 -19.36 -15.43
N ASP A 133 20.51 -18.57 -16.33
CA ASP A 133 21.78 -17.88 -16.08
C ASP A 133 21.62 -16.86 -14.96
N LEU A 134 20.51 -16.10 -14.98
CA LEU A 134 20.17 -15.15 -13.92
C LEU A 134 19.95 -15.83 -12.57
N VAL A 135 19.25 -16.96 -12.52
CA VAL A 135 19.06 -17.71 -11.26
C VAL A 135 20.41 -18.15 -10.68
N LYS A 136 21.28 -18.73 -11.51
CA LYS A 136 22.63 -19.14 -11.10
C LYS A 136 23.46 -17.97 -10.60
N TYR A 137 23.40 -16.85 -11.31
CA TYR A 137 24.11 -15.62 -10.95
C TYR A 137 23.64 -15.05 -9.61
N ILE A 138 22.33 -14.93 -9.39
CA ILE A 138 21.78 -14.44 -8.12
C ILE A 138 22.26 -15.34 -6.96
N ARG A 139 22.26 -16.66 -7.16
CA ARG A 139 22.74 -17.61 -6.15
C ARG A 139 24.26 -17.52 -5.92
N SER A 140 25.07 -17.31 -6.95
CA SER A 140 26.53 -17.19 -6.78
C SER A 140 26.92 -15.90 -6.06
N GLU A 141 26.36 -14.76 -6.46
CA GLU A 141 26.77 -13.45 -5.96
C GLU A 141 26.08 -13.03 -4.66
N PHE A 142 24.82 -13.42 -4.47
CA PHE A 142 24.00 -12.98 -3.34
C PHE A 142 23.60 -14.11 -2.39
N GLY A 143 24.00 -15.35 -2.69
CA GLY A 143 23.71 -16.53 -1.88
C GLY A 143 22.23 -16.71 -1.64
N ASP A 144 21.88 -16.88 -0.35
CA ASP A 144 20.50 -17.11 0.09
C ASP A 144 19.78 -15.81 0.49
N TYR A 145 20.28 -14.63 0.12
CA TYR A 145 19.61 -13.37 0.48
C TYR A 145 18.23 -13.23 -0.19
N PHE A 146 18.14 -13.60 -1.47
CA PHE A 146 16.93 -13.45 -2.29
C PHE A 146 16.07 -14.73 -2.29
N GLY A 147 14.77 -14.57 -2.13
CA GLY A 147 13.75 -15.49 -2.60
C GLY A 147 13.62 -15.40 -4.11
N ILE A 148 13.74 -16.52 -4.83
CA ILE A 148 13.68 -16.53 -6.30
C ILE A 148 12.40 -17.23 -6.78
N CYS A 149 11.55 -16.49 -7.47
CA CYS A 149 10.46 -17.03 -8.27
C CYS A 149 10.92 -17.25 -9.72
N VAL A 150 10.36 -18.24 -10.41
CA VAL A 150 10.57 -18.46 -11.85
C VAL A 150 9.25 -18.65 -12.58
N ALA A 151 9.16 -18.18 -13.82
CA ALA A 151 7.95 -18.37 -14.63
C ALA A 151 7.78 -19.83 -15.11
N GLY A 152 6.55 -20.33 -15.08
CA GLY A 152 6.12 -21.60 -15.68
C GLY A 152 5.10 -21.38 -16.80
N TYR A 153 5.04 -22.27 -17.78
CA TYR A 153 4.16 -22.13 -18.93
C TYR A 153 3.31 -23.40 -19.12
N PRO A 154 2.05 -23.41 -18.67
CA PRO A 154 1.19 -24.60 -18.75
C PRO A 154 1.00 -25.14 -20.17
N GLU A 155 1.12 -24.27 -21.17
CA GLU A 155 0.95 -24.55 -22.60
C GLU A 155 2.28 -24.55 -23.38
N ALA A 156 3.42 -24.60 -22.68
CA ALA A 156 4.77 -24.25 -23.16
C ALA A 156 4.97 -22.76 -23.48
N HIS A 157 6.23 -22.36 -23.62
CA HIS A 157 6.61 -20.98 -23.92
C HIS A 157 6.06 -20.56 -25.31
N PRO A 158 5.49 -19.35 -25.46
CA PRO A 158 4.86 -18.90 -26.72
C PRO A 158 5.76 -19.04 -27.96
N ASP A 159 7.04 -18.73 -27.83
CA ASP A 159 8.05 -18.90 -28.91
C ASP A 159 8.19 -20.33 -29.43
N THR A 160 7.75 -21.33 -28.65
CA THR A 160 7.87 -22.76 -28.95
C THR A 160 6.54 -23.42 -29.30
N ILE A 161 5.43 -22.67 -29.29
CA ILE A 161 4.12 -23.21 -29.67
C ILE A 161 4.02 -23.30 -31.20
N VAL A 162 3.75 -24.51 -31.69
CA VAL A 162 3.64 -24.88 -33.11
C VAL A 162 2.40 -25.74 -33.35
N GLU A 163 1.93 -25.81 -34.60
CA GLU A 163 0.72 -26.57 -34.98
C GLU A 163 0.95 -28.09 -35.02
N ASP A 164 2.16 -28.55 -35.33
CA ASP A 164 2.47 -29.98 -35.38
C ASP A 164 2.39 -30.62 -33.98
N PRO A 165 1.45 -31.54 -33.71
CA PRO A 165 1.24 -32.10 -32.38
C PRO A 165 2.46 -32.87 -31.83
N VAL A 166 3.23 -33.52 -32.71
CA VAL A 166 4.40 -34.31 -32.29
C VAL A 166 5.52 -33.38 -31.85
N GLN A 167 5.83 -32.36 -32.65
CA GLN A 167 6.80 -31.34 -32.27
C GLN A 167 6.33 -30.52 -31.07
N MET A 168 5.03 -30.23 -30.95
CA MET A 168 4.47 -29.49 -29.82
C MET A 168 4.65 -30.26 -28.50
N GLU A 169 4.35 -31.56 -28.48
CA GLU A 169 4.59 -32.39 -27.29
C GLU A 169 6.09 -32.43 -26.94
N LYS A 170 6.97 -32.56 -27.93
CA LYS A 170 8.42 -32.49 -27.70
C LYS A 170 8.84 -31.14 -27.10
N ASN A 171 8.37 -30.03 -27.66
CA ASN A 171 8.66 -28.67 -27.16
C ASN A 171 8.16 -28.51 -25.72
N TYR A 172 6.97 -29.01 -25.41
CA TYR A 172 6.41 -28.99 -24.07
C TYR A 172 7.29 -29.76 -23.08
N GLN A 173 7.73 -30.98 -23.41
CA GLN A 173 8.63 -31.75 -22.54
C GLN A 173 9.99 -31.07 -22.34
N GLU A 174 10.55 -30.46 -23.39
CA GLU A 174 11.78 -29.65 -23.29
C GLU A 174 11.59 -28.43 -22.37
N ASN A 175 10.42 -27.79 -22.41
CA ASN A 175 10.07 -26.68 -21.52
C ASN A 175 9.96 -27.13 -20.05
N ILE A 176 9.40 -28.31 -19.78
CA ILE A 176 9.36 -28.89 -18.43
C ILE A 176 10.78 -29.20 -17.93
N ALA A 177 11.63 -29.79 -18.78
CA ALA A 177 13.03 -30.05 -18.44
C ALA A 177 13.80 -28.75 -18.15
N TYR A 178 13.59 -27.71 -18.95
CA TYR A 178 14.17 -26.39 -18.71
C TYR A 178 13.68 -25.75 -17.40
N LEU A 179 12.38 -25.85 -17.11
CA LEU A 179 11.82 -25.39 -15.84
C LEU A 179 12.43 -26.12 -14.65
N LYS A 180 12.63 -27.44 -14.75
CA LYS A 180 13.35 -28.22 -13.73
C LYS A 180 14.75 -27.68 -13.50
N ASN A 181 15.52 -27.41 -14.56
CA ASN A 181 16.86 -26.83 -14.43
C ASN A 181 16.85 -25.48 -13.70
N LYS A 182 15.85 -24.63 -13.93
CA LYS A 182 15.69 -23.35 -13.20
C LYS A 182 15.41 -23.57 -11.71
N VAL A 183 14.56 -24.54 -11.38
CA VAL A 183 14.25 -24.89 -9.99
C VAL A 183 15.49 -25.46 -9.30
N GLU A 184 16.20 -26.40 -9.93
CA GLU A 184 17.43 -26.99 -9.40
C GLU A 184 18.56 -25.97 -9.23
N ALA A 185 18.61 -24.94 -10.07
CA ALA A 185 19.55 -23.82 -9.92
C ALA A 185 19.23 -22.89 -8.74
N GLY A 186 18.05 -23.03 -8.12
CA GLY A 186 17.66 -22.25 -6.94
C GLY A 186 16.35 -21.48 -7.07
N GLY A 187 15.51 -21.75 -8.08
CA GLY A 187 14.13 -21.27 -8.11
C GLY A 187 13.27 -21.96 -7.05
N GLU A 188 12.59 -21.18 -6.21
CA GLU A 188 11.95 -21.66 -4.99
C GLU A 188 10.43 -21.81 -5.08
N PHE A 189 9.80 -21.13 -6.04
CA PHE A 189 8.41 -21.34 -6.43
C PHE A 189 8.17 -20.86 -7.86
N ILE A 190 7.03 -21.25 -8.42
CA ILE A 190 6.65 -20.98 -9.80
C ILE A 190 5.37 -20.18 -9.83
N ILE A 191 5.33 -19.11 -10.62
CA ILE A 191 4.09 -18.47 -11.07
C ILE A 191 3.89 -18.84 -12.53
N THR A 192 2.70 -19.35 -12.87
CA THR A 192 2.39 -19.76 -14.24
C THR A 192 1.93 -18.59 -15.09
N GLN A 193 2.25 -18.60 -16.38
CA GLN A 193 1.54 -17.82 -17.38
C GLN A 193 0.02 -18.06 -17.29
N LEU A 194 -0.76 -17.08 -17.73
CA LEU A 194 -2.22 -17.16 -17.80
C LEU A 194 -2.70 -18.34 -18.66
N PHE A 195 -3.85 -18.89 -18.29
CA PHE A 195 -4.55 -19.95 -19.01
C PHE A 195 -6.06 -19.78 -18.82
N TYR A 196 -6.87 -20.34 -19.71
CA TYR A 196 -8.34 -20.38 -19.58
C TYR A 196 -8.91 -21.80 -19.54
N ASP A 197 -8.07 -22.81 -19.82
CA ASP A 197 -8.39 -24.23 -19.69
C ASP A 197 -7.75 -24.78 -18.42
N ILE A 198 -8.58 -25.15 -17.44
CA ILE A 198 -8.13 -25.58 -16.11
C ILE A 198 -7.45 -26.96 -16.17
N ASP A 199 -7.87 -27.82 -17.09
CA ASP A 199 -7.31 -29.16 -17.25
C ASP A 199 -5.86 -29.09 -17.75
N VAL A 200 -5.55 -28.07 -18.57
CA VAL A 200 -4.18 -27.76 -18.99
C VAL A 200 -3.30 -27.44 -17.79
N PHE A 201 -3.78 -26.62 -16.85
CA PHE A 201 -3.03 -26.31 -15.63
C PHE A 201 -2.79 -27.55 -14.76
N PHE A 202 -3.82 -28.39 -14.55
CA PHE A 202 -3.64 -29.60 -13.75
C PHE A 202 -2.74 -30.64 -14.42
N LYS A 203 -2.79 -30.77 -15.75
CA LYS A 203 -1.82 -31.56 -16.52
C LYS A 203 -0.41 -31.04 -16.27
N PHE A 204 -0.19 -29.73 -16.40
CA PHE A 204 1.10 -29.10 -16.15
C PHE A 204 1.64 -29.38 -14.74
N VAL A 205 0.80 -29.24 -13.71
CA VAL A 205 1.20 -29.58 -12.34
C VAL A 205 1.60 -31.06 -12.24
N LYS A 206 0.80 -31.98 -12.79
CA LYS A 206 1.11 -33.42 -12.79
C LYS A 206 2.44 -33.74 -13.48
N ASP A 207 2.70 -33.11 -14.62
CA ASP A 207 3.92 -33.32 -15.40
C ASP A 207 5.14 -32.73 -14.68
N CYS A 208 5.00 -31.54 -14.07
CA CYS A 208 6.04 -30.98 -13.19
C CYS A 208 6.38 -31.92 -12.03
N ARG A 209 5.38 -32.47 -11.33
CA ARG A 209 5.60 -33.42 -10.23
C ARG A 209 6.28 -34.70 -10.73
N SER A 210 5.86 -35.21 -11.88
CA SER A 210 6.48 -36.40 -12.52
C SER A 210 7.94 -36.16 -12.90
N ALA A 211 8.31 -34.93 -13.27
CA ALA A 211 9.69 -34.53 -13.53
C ALA A 211 10.53 -34.30 -12.26
N GLY A 212 9.92 -34.33 -11.06
CA GLY A 212 10.58 -34.09 -9.78
C GLY A 212 10.59 -32.63 -9.32
N ILE A 213 9.83 -31.75 -9.97
CA ILE A 213 9.67 -30.36 -9.55
C ILE A 213 8.66 -30.34 -8.40
N ASN A 214 9.13 -30.09 -7.17
CA ASN A 214 8.29 -30.15 -5.95
C ASN A 214 8.01 -28.79 -5.29
N VAL A 215 8.58 -27.71 -5.83
CA VAL A 215 8.29 -26.35 -5.35
C VAL A 215 6.81 -25.96 -5.53
N PRO A 216 6.29 -24.99 -4.76
CA PRO A 216 4.95 -24.45 -4.95
C PRO A 216 4.74 -23.92 -6.38
N ILE A 217 3.56 -24.17 -6.95
CA ILE A 217 3.15 -23.67 -8.27
C ILE A 217 1.87 -22.85 -8.06
N LEU A 218 1.92 -21.56 -8.37
CA LEU A 218 0.81 -20.62 -8.26
C LEU A 218 0.21 -20.38 -9.66
N PRO A 219 -1.09 -20.65 -9.86
CA PRO A 219 -1.77 -20.32 -11.11
C PRO A 219 -1.86 -18.79 -11.28
N GLY A 220 -1.41 -18.31 -12.43
CA GLY A 220 -1.60 -16.93 -12.87
C GLY A 220 -2.99 -16.74 -13.47
N ILE A 221 -3.80 -15.86 -12.88
CA ILE A 221 -5.19 -15.60 -13.24
C ILE A 221 -5.31 -14.20 -13.80
N MET A 222 -5.64 -14.09 -15.09
CA MET A 222 -5.91 -12.80 -15.72
C MET A 222 -7.42 -12.61 -15.87
N PRO A 223 -8.03 -11.61 -15.22
CA PRO A 223 -9.44 -11.30 -15.40
C PRO A 223 -9.77 -10.86 -16.83
N ILE A 224 -10.92 -11.30 -17.35
CA ILE A 224 -11.46 -10.81 -18.61
C ILE A 224 -12.14 -9.46 -18.34
N MET A 225 -11.68 -8.39 -19.01
CA MET A 225 -12.16 -7.03 -18.74
C MET A 225 -12.69 -6.31 -19.97
N THR A 226 -12.04 -6.49 -21.11
CA THR A 226 -12.44 -5.89 -22.38
C THR A 226 -12.17 -6.89 -23.51
N TYR A 227 -13.00 -6.85 -24.55
CA TYR A 227 -12.88 -7.75 -25.70
C TYR A 227 -11.51 -7.60 -26.38
N GLY A 228 -11.13 -6.36 -26.71
CA GLY A 228 -9.85 -6.08 -27.36
C GLY A 228 -8.64 -6.44 -26.49
N GLY A 229 -8.71 -6.19 -25.18
CA GLY A 229 -7.65 -6.56 -24.24
C GLY A 229 -7.46 -8.08 -24.15
N PHE A 230 -8.58 -8.82 -24.07
CA PHE A 230 -8.60 -10.27 -24.07
C PHE A 230 -7.97 -10.85 -25.33
N LYS A 231 -8.48 -10.49 -26.52
CA LYS A 231 -7.98 -11.01 -27.82
C LYS A 231 -6.50 -10.72 -28.03
N ARG A 232 -6.05 -9.51 -27.66
CA ARG A 232 -4.64 -9.11 -27.77
C ARG A 232 -3.77 -10.00 -26.88
N MET A 233 -4.15 -10.19 -25.62
CA MET A 233 -3.31 -10.94 -24.69
C MET A 233 -3.27 -12.43 -25.04
N THR A 234 -4.42 -13.06 -25.32
CA THR A 234 -4.45 -14.48 -25.70
C THR A 234 -3.71 -14.73 -27.01
N GLY A 235 -3.76 -13.79 -27.95
CA GLY A 235 -2.97 -13.84 -29.17
C GLY A 235 -1.47 -13.71 -28.92
N PHE A 236 -1.05 -12.73 -28.12
CA PHE A 236 0.35 -12.51 -27.78
C PHE A 236 0.97 -13.71 -27.02
N CYS A 237 0.25 -14.26 -26.06
CA CYS A 237 0.69 -15.43 -25.29
C CYS A 237 0.42 -16.77 -25.99
N LYS A 238 -0.26 -16.78 -27.15
CA LYS A 238 -0.75 -17.99 -27.84
C LYS A 238 -1.53 -18.94 -26.92
N THR A 239 -2.29 -18.38 -25.97
CA THR A 239 -3.07 -19.12 -24.97
C THR A 239 -4.25 -19.82 -25.63
N LYS A 240 -4.47 -21.11 -25.33
CA LYS A 240 -5.69 -21.83 -25.73
C LYS A 240 -6.90 -21.28 -24.97
N VAL A 241 -7.90 -20.84 -25.72
CA VAL A 241 -9.19 -20.40 -25.20
C VAL A 241 -10.22 -21.49 -25.51
N PRO A 242 -10.90 -22.08 -24.49
CA PRO A 242 -11.99 -23.00 -24.74
C PRO A 242 -13.06 -22.42 -25.66
N GLN A 243 -13.59 -23.21 -26.59
CA GLN A 243 -14.52 -22.70 -27.62
C GLN A 243 -15.76 -22.03 -27.00
N GLU A 244 -16.35 -22.64 -25.97
CA GLU A 244 -17.50 -22.07 -25.25
C GLU A 244 -17.21 -20.69 -24.67
N LEU A 245 -16.00 -20.48 -24.14
CA LEU A 245 -15.56 -19.17 -23.64
C LEU A 245 -15.37 -18.17 -24.78
N SER A 246 -14.76 -18.61 -25.88
CA SER A 246 -14.56 -17.79 -27.09
C SER A 246 -15.91 -17.30 -27.65
N ASP A 247 -16.88 -18.21 -27.80
CA ASP A 247 -18.22 -17.91 -28.31
C ASP A 247 -18.95 -16.91 -27.40
N LYS A 248 -18.85 -17.11 -26.07
CA LYS A 248 -19.51 -16.22 -25.11
C LYS A 248 -18.88 -14.82 -25.10
N ILE A 249 -17.56 -14.72 -25.24
CA ILE A 249 -16.87 -13.42 -25.33
C ILE A 249 -17.23 -12.70 -26.64
N GLU A 250 -17.36 -13.43 -27.74
CA GLU A 250 -17.75 -12.87 -29.04
C GLU A 250 -19.20 -12.35 -29.01
N GLU A 251 -20.11 -13.06 -28.34
CA GLU A 251 -21.50 -12.60 -28.11
C GLU A 251 -21.54 -11.27 -27.33
N LEU A 252 -20.64 -11.09 -26.36
CA LEU A 252 -20.62 -9.94 -25.45
C LEU A 252 -19.73 -8.77 -25.92
N LYS A 253 -19.11 -8.86 -27.11
CA LYS A 253 -18.07 -7.92 -27.55
C LYS A 253 -18.48 -6.45 -27.58
N ASP A 254 -19.77 -6.18 -27.84
CA ASP A 254 -20.33 -4.83 -27.94
C ASP A 254 -20.97 -4.33 -26.64
N ASN A 255 -20.91 -5.13 -25.55
CA ASN A 255 -21.41 -4.76 -24.22
C ASN A 255 -20.33 -4.94 -23.15
N GLU A 256 -19.54 -3.89 -22.92
CA GLU A 256 -18.42 -3.92 -21.98
C GLU A 256 -18.82 -4.24 -20.53
N GLU A 257 -19.99 -3.75 -20.09
CA GLU A 257 -20.45 -3.99 -18.72
C GLU A 257 -20.82 -5.47 -18.52
N ALA A 258 -21.60 -6.03 -19.45
CA ALA A 258 -21.94 -7.45 -19.43
C ALA A 258 -20.69 -8.34 -19.55
N LEU A 259 -19.73 -7.96 -20.40
CA LEU A 259 -18.47 -8.69 -20.53
C LEU A 259 -17.65 -8.67 -19.23
N LYS A 260 -17.59 -7.52 -18.53
CA LYS A 260 -16.90 -7.42 -17.23
C LYS A 260 -17.55 -8.30 -16.17
N LEU A 261 -18.88 -8.28 -16.06
CA LEU A 261 -19.61 -9.12 -15.12
C LEU A 261 -19.40 -10.60 -15.40
N PHE A 262 -19.52 -10.99 -16.68
CA PHE A 262 -19.21 -12.35 -17.12
C PHE A 262 -17.75 -12.73 -16.80
N GLY A 263 -16.79 -11.84 -17.03
CA GLY A 263 -15.39 -12.06 -16.70
C GLY A 263 -15.14 -12.28 -15.20
N MET A 264 -15.88 -11.57 -14.34
CA MET A 264 -15.84 -11.79 -12.89
C MET A 264 -16.40 -13.16 -12.49
N ASP A 265 -17.55 -13.55 -13.05
CA ASP A 265 -18.20 -14.83 -12.76
C ASP A 265 -17.35 -16.00 -13.26
N HIS A 266 -16.87 -15.92 -14.51
CA HIS A 266 -16.00 -16.93 -15.11
C HIS A 266 -14.68 -17.06 -14.35
N GLY A 267 -14.03 -15.94 -14.02
CA GLY A 267 -12.80 -15.94 -13.23
C GLY A 267 -13.01 -16.54 -11.83
N ALA A 268 -14.14 -16.25 -11.18
CA ALA A 268 -14.49 -16.84 -9.89
C ALA A 268 -14.70 -18.36 -9.99
N ASP A 269 -15.39 -18.84 -11.03
CA ASP A 269 -15.58 -20.28 -11.26
C ASP A 269 -14.26 -21.01 -11.53
N MET A 270 -13.36 -20.40 -12.29
CA MET A 270 -12.00 -20.92 -12.48
C MET A 270 -11.26 -21.02 -11.15
N CYS A 271 -11.26 -19.94 -10.37
CA CYS A 271 -10.60 -19.90 -9.06
C CYS A 271 -11.17 -20.94 -8.10
N ARG A 272 -12.49 -21.13 -8.02
CA ARG A 272 -13.12 -22.17 -7.18
C ARG A 272 -12.65 -23.57 -7.58
N LYS A 273 -12.63 -23.88 -8.88
CA LYS A 273 -12.17 -25.18 -9.40
C LYS A 273 -10.69 -25.41 -9.10
N LEU A 274 -9.85 -24.39 -9.28
CA LEU A 274 -8.41 -24.45 -8.95
C LEU A 274 -8.19 -24.71 -7.45
N LEU A 275 -8.90 -23.97 -6.58
CA LEU A 275 -8.82 -24.13 -5.13
C LEU A 275 -9.30 -25.51 -4.69
N ALA A 276 -10.40 -26.02 -5.26
CA ALA A 276 -10.89 -27.37 -5.03
C ALA A 276 -9.90 -28.44 -5.52
N GLY A 277 -9.17 -28.18 -6.60
CA GLY A 277 -8.06 -29.02 -7.08
C GLY A 277 -6.76 -28.88 -6.27
N GLY A 278 -6.77 -28.12 -5.17
CA GLY A 278 -5.70 -28.12 -4.18
C GLY A 278 -4.58 -27.11 -4.42
N VAL A 279 -4.74 -26.12 -5.31
CA VAL A 279 -3.73 -25.06 -5.44
C VAL A 279 -3.55 -24.30 -4.11
N PRO A 280 -2.33 -23.87 -3.76
CA PRO A 280 -2.08 -23.24 -2.46
C PRO A 280 -2.56 -21.79 -2.39
N GLY A 281 -2.55 -21.08 -3.53
CA GLY A 281 -3.02 -19.71 -3.63
C GLY A 281 -3.21 -19.30 -5.09
N LEU A 282 -3.67 -18.08 -5.32
CA LEU A 282 -4.01 -17.51 -6.64
C LEU A 282 -3.15 -16.26 -6.91
N HIS A 283 -2.51 -16.18 -8.07
CA HIS A 283 -1.75 -14.98 -8.46
C HIS A 283 -2.55 -14.17 -9.48
N MET A 284 -2.98 -12.97 -9.13
CA MET A 284 -3.90 -12.17 -9.94
C MET A 284 -3.14 -11.14 -10.78
N TYR A 285 -3.22 -11.28 -12.11
CA TYR A 285 -2.75 -10.26 -13.05
C TYR A 285 -3.72 -9.08 -13.06
N SER A 286 -3.47 -8.07 -12.21
CA SER A 286 -4.43 -6.98 -12.00
C SER A 286 -4.56 -6.05 -13.19
N LEU A 287 -3.53 -5.99 -14.04
CA LEU A 287 -3.41 -5.01 -15.12
C LEU A 287 -3.61 -3.56 -14.62
N ASN A 288 -3.16 -3.29 -13.39
CA ASN A 288 -3.35 -2.03 -12.68
C ASN A 288 -4.84 -1.66 -12.51
N LEU A 289 -5.75 -2.63 -12.44
CA LEU A 289 -7.19 -2.41 -12.26
C LEU A 289 -7.71 -3.19 -11.04
N GLU A 290 -8.63 -2.57 -10.30
CA GLU A 290 -9.13 -3.11 -9.03
C GLU A 290 -10.48 -3.82 -9.15
N ALA A 291 -11.43 -3.25 -9.90
CA ALA A 291 -12.83 -3.66 -9.87
C ALA A 291 -13.04 -5.14 -10.22
N THR A 292 -12.49 -5.63 -11.35
CA THR A 292 -12.67 -7.02 -11.78
C THR A 292 -11.96 -8.02 -10.87
N VAL A 293 -10.79 -7.63 -10.35
CA VAL A 293 -10.02 -8.47 -9.42
C VAL A 293 -10.78 -8.63 -8.09
N PHE A 294 -11.27 -7.53 -7.52
CA PHE A 294 -12.10 -7.58 -6.32
C PHE A 294 -13.39 -8.34 -6.56
N GLY A 295 -14.06 -8.10 -7.68
CA GLY A 295 -15.28 -8.83 -8.03
C GLY A 295 -15.09 -10.35 -8.07
N ILE A 296 -13.93 -10.84 -8.53
CA ILE A 296 -13.57 -12.27 -8.47
C ILE A 296 -13.30 -12.71 -7.02
N LEU A 297 -12.46 -11.97 -6.29
CA LEU A 297 -12.06 -12.34 -4.92
C LEU A 297 -13.24 -12.34 -3.93
N GLU A 298 -14.19 -11.42 -4.07
CA GLU A 298 -15.43 -11.38 -3.28
C GLU A 298 -16.32 -12.60 -3.58
N ARG A 299 -16.51 -12.93 -4.86
CA ARG A 299 -17.31 -14.09 -5.27
C ARG A 299 -16.78 -15.41 -4.74
N ILE A 300 -15.47 -15.52 -4.53
CA ILE A 300 -14.84 -16.72 -3.94
C ILE A 300 -14.66 -16.61 -2.42
N GLY A 301 -15.12 -15.51 -1.80
CA GLY A 301 -15.08 -15.30 -0.35
C GLY A 301 -13.68 -15.02 0.22
N PHE A 302 -12.73 -14.58 -0.61
CA PHE A 302 -11.37 -14.24 -0.17
C PHE A 302 -11.29 -12.85 0.44
N ILE A 303 -12.16 -11.93 -0.01
CA ILE A 303 -12.24 -10.57 0.51
C ILE A 303 -13.71 -10.21 0.73
N ASP A 304 -13.94 -9.24 1.60
CA ASP A 304 -15.21 -8.53 1.75
C ASP A 304 -14.89 -7.05 1.59
N THR A 305 -15.34 -6.40 0.50
CA THR A 305 -15.02 -4.98 0.30
C THR A 305 -15.71 -4.07 1.31
N ALA A 306 -16.76 -4.55 1.99
CA ALA A 306 -17.39 -3.84 3.10
C ALA A 306 -16.65 -4.02 4.44
N LYS A 307 -15.75 -5.02 4.54
CA LYS A 307 -14.98 -5.32 5.77
C LYS A 307 -13.50 -5.48 5.48
N VAL A 308 -12.74 -4.43 5.73
CA VAL A 308 -11.28 -4.44 5.62
C VAL A 308 -10.67 -4.84 6.98
N PRO A 309 -9.96 -5.98 7.09
CA PRO A 309 -9.31 -6.39 8.34
C PRO A 309 -8.25 -5.37 8.77
N ARG A 310 -8.23 -5.01 10.06
CA ARG A 310 -7.24 -4.10 10.64
C ARG A 310 -6.47 -4.78 11.75
N HIS A 311 -5.20 -5.11 11.50
CA HIS A 311 -4.32 -5.65 12.54
C HIS A 311 -3.85 -4.57 13.52
N MET A 312 -3.62 -3.36 13.02
CA MET A 312 -3.27 -2.16 13.78
C MET A 312 -4.07 -0.99 13.20
N PRO A 313 -4.13 0.16 13.91
CA PRO A 313 -4.73 1.38 13.36
C PRO A 313 -4.01 1.92 12.10
N TRP A 314 -2.81 1.42 11.82
CA TRP A 314 -2.05 1.65 10.59
C TRP A 314 -1.57 0.32 10.00
N ARG A 315 -1.03 0.35 8.78
CA ARG A 315 -0.50 -0.86 8.11
C ARG A 315 0.83 -1.29 8.70
N LEU A 316 0.94 -2.58 9.01
CA LEU A 316 2.19 -3.19 9.46
C LEU A 316 3.16 -3.29 8.29
N VAL A 317 4.43 -2.97 8.56
CA VAL A 317 5.51 -3.10 7.57
C VAL A 317 5.87 -4.58 7.40
N PRO A 318 6.20 -5.04 6.18
CA PRO A 318 6.56 -6.42 5.92
C PRO A 318 7.62 -6.98 6.88
N MET A 319 7.51 -8.28 7.17
CA MET A 319 8.50 -9.00 7.98
C MET A 319 9.88 -8.93 7.32
N GLY A 320 10.96 -9.07 8.10
CA GLY A 320 12.35 -8.95 7.63
C GLY A 320 12.83 -7.52 7.34
N THR A 321 11.96 -6.51 7.48
CA THR A 321 12.38 -5.11 7.53
C THR A 321 12.77 -4.74 8.97
N ARG A 322 13.66 -3.75 9.15
CA ARG A 322 14.02 -3.25 10.49
C ARG A 322 12.81 -2.70 11.26
N ARG A 323 11.81 -2.18 10.54
CA ARG A 323 10.59 -1.56 11.07
C ARG A 323 9.50 -2.57 11.46
N GLN A 324 9.64 -3.86 11.16
CA GLN A 324 8.62 -4.87 11.47
C GLN A 324 8.20 -4.92 12.96
N VAL A 325 9.09 -4.48 13.86
CA VAL A 325 8.86 -4.47 15.32
C VAL A 325 8.18 -3.18 15.82
N GLU A 326 7.88 -2.23 14.93
CA GLU A 326 7.27 -0.95 15.31
C GLU A 326 5.82 -1.15 15.73
N GLY A 327 5.51 -0.84 16.98
CA GLY A 327 4.17 -1.02 17.56
C GLY A 327 3.55 0.24 18.14
N VAL A 328 4.28 1.36 18.19
CA VAL A 328 3.78 2.64 18.71
C VAL A 328 4.27 3.84 17.88
N ARG A 329 3.38 4.80 17.61
CA ARG A 329 3.65 6.04 16.86
C ARG A 329 2.97 7.25 17.52
N PRO A 330 3.52 8.48 17.35
CA PRO A 330 2.81 9.69 17.74
C PRO A 330 1.56 9.90 16.87
N ILE A 331 0.45 10.27 17.51
CA ILE A 331 -0.86 10.46 16.86
C ILE A 331 -0.87 11.60 15.82
N SER A 332 0.04 12.58 15.95
CA SER A 332 0.13 13.73 15.04
C SER A 332 0.38 13.34 13.57
N TRP A 333 0.99 12.18 13.31
CA TRP A 333 1.19 11.66 11.94
C TRP A 333 0.18 10.58 11.53
N ALA A 334 -0.88 10.32 12.31
CA ALA A 334 -1.85 9.27 11.96
C ALA A 334 -2.41 9.43 10.54
N ASN A 335 -2.75 10.66 10.16
CA ASN A 335 -3.26 11.00 8.82
C ASN A 335 -2.14 11.16 7.78
N ARG A 336 -0.86 11.17 8.16
CA ARG A 336 0.30 11.32 7.27
C ARG A 336 1.34 10.22 7.44
N SER A 337 0.85 8.99 7.43
CA SER A 337 1.67 7.80 7.67
C SER A 337 2.84 7.67 6.70
N ARG A 338 2.70 8.08 5.42
CA ARG A 338 3.80 8.02 4.45
C ARG A 338 4.93 9.00 4.81
N SER A 339 4.56 10.21 5.25
CA SER A 339 5.52 11.22 5.71
C SER A 339 6.32 10.72 6.92
N TYR A 340 5.62 10.15 7.90
CA TYR A 340 6.25 9.57 9.10
C TYR A 340 7.25 8.47 8.75
N ILE A 341 6.84 7.51 7.91
CA ILE A 341 7.70 6.40 7.47
C ILE A 341 8.95 6.93 6.74
N THR A 342 8.76 7.90 5.85
CA THR A 342 9.85 8.51 5.09
C THR A 342 10.85 9.21 6.01
N LYS A 343 10.34 10.01 6.96
CA LYS A 343 11.17 10.77 7.91
C LYS A 343 11.93 9.87 8.87
N THR A 344 11.33 8.77 9.30
CA THR A 344 11.97 7.80 10.21
C THR A 344 12.68 6.66 9.48
N SER A 345 12.87 6.75 8.16
CA SER A 345 13.50 5.69 7.35
C SER A 345 14.97 5.43 7.69
N CYS A 346 15.68 6.44 8.23
CA CYS A 346 17.08 6.35 8.63
C CYS A 346 17.29 5.68 10.00
N TRP A 347 16.23 5.36 10.74
CA TRP A 347 16.34 4.79 12.07
C TRP A 347 16.89 3.36 12.04
N ASN A 348 17.73 3.05 13.03
CA ASN A 348 18.31 1.71 13.20
C ASN A 348 17.43 0.78 14.06
N SER A 349 16.63 1.36 14.96
CA SER A 349 15.68 0.65 15.83
C SER A 349 14.35 1.41 15.87
N PHE A 350 13.27 0.69 16.12
CA PHE A 350 11.91 1.25 16.13
C PHE A 350 11.21 0.89 17.46
N PRO A 351 10.35 1.76 17.99
CA PRO A 351 9.68 1.53 19.26
C PRO A 351 8.59 0.47 19.13
N THR A 352 8.65 -0.55 19.99
CA THR A 352 7.73 -1.69 19.96
C THR A 352 6.53 -1.49 20.87
N ASN A 353 6.73 -1.34 22.18
CA ASN A 353 5.62 -1.28 23.15
C ASN A 353 5.46 0.11 23.79
N SER A 354 6.49 0.94 23.79
CA SER A 354 6.50 2.22 24.50
C SER A 354 7.23 3.30 23.70
N TRP A 355 6.75 4.52 23.83
CA TRP A 355 7.41 5.72 23.34
C TRP A 355 8.06 6.46 24.51
N GLY A 356 9.23 7.05 24.29
CA GLY A 356 10.02 7.74 25.31
C GLY A 356 10.71 8.99 24.77
N ALA A 357 11.35 9.74 25.66
CA ALA A 357 12.03 10.99 25.32
C ALA A 357 13.15 10.82 24.27
N GLU A 358 13.83 9.67 24.27
CA GLU A 358 14.84 9.35 23.26
C GLU A 358 14.23 9.25 21.86
N GLN A 359 13.09 8.56 21.73
CA GLN A 359 12.37 8.42 20.47
C GLN A 359 11.87 9.77 19.97
N SER A 360 11.35 10.62 20.86
CA SER A 360 10.98 12.00 20.52
C SER A 360 12.17 12.78 19.97
N LYS A 361 13.34 12.71 20.62
CA LYS A 361 14.57 13.37 20.16
C LYS A 361 15.03 12.86 18.80
N LEU A 362 15.04 11.54 18.59
CA LEU A 362 15.40 10.94 17.30
C LEU A 362 14.44 11.38 16.18
N LEU A 363 13.16 11.54 16.51
CA LEU A 363 12.14 11.99 15.57
C LEU A 363 12.38 13.45 15.17
N SER A 364 12.63 14.33 16.16
CA SER A 364 12.97 15.73 15.90
C SER A 364 14.19 15.88 14.99
N LEU A 365 15.25 15.11 15.24
CA LEU A 365 16.47 15.12 14.42
C LEU A 365 16.19 14.67 12.99
N ALA A 366 15.49 13.55 12.83
CA ALA A 366 15.17 13.00 11.51
C ALA A 366 14.28 13.94 10.68
N ILE A 367 13.35 14.65 11.33
CA ILE A 367 12.52 15.67 10.70
C ILE A 367 13.37 16.85 10.21
N ALA A 368 14.31 17.34 11.02
CA ALA A 368 15.19 18.43 10.64
C ALA A 368 16.01 18.09 9.38
N ASP A 369 16.58 16.87 9.31
CA ASP A 369 17.37 16.41 8.16
C ASP A 369 16.52 16.23 6.89
N SER A 370 15.26 15.80 7.05
CA SER A 370 14.35 15.54 5.92
C SER A 370 13.85 16.81 5.21
N SER A 371 13.93 17.98 5.87
CA SER A 371 13.41 19.25 5.35
C SER A 371 14.12 19.74 4.07
N ALA A 372 15.27 19.14 3.72
CA ALA A 372 16.06 19.48 2.54
C ALA A 372 15.58 18.84 1.22
N LYS A 373 14.61 17.91 1.24
CA LYS A 373 14.15 17.16 0.05
C LYS A 373 12.66 17.35 -0.24
N SER A 374 12.23 18.58 -0.49
CA SER A 374 10.89 18.82 -1.03
C SER A 374 10.88 18.46 -2.52
N ARG A 375 10.14 17.42 -2.90
CA ARG A 375 9.83 17.14 -4.31
C ARG A 375 8.71 18.09 -4.73
N ASN A 376 8.91 18.83 -5.83
CA ASN A 376 7.86 19.65 -6.42
C ASN A 376 6.64 18.78 -6.77
N MET A 377 5.44 19.27 -6.48
CA MET A 377 4.20 18.61 -6.91
C MET A 377 4.17 18.50 -8.44
N SER A 378 3.78 17.32 -8.95
CA SER A 378 3.56 17.11 -10.38
C SER A 378 2.46 18.04 -10.90
N GLU A 379 2.52 18.42 -12.18
CA GLU A 379 1.49 19.28 -12.80
C GLU A 379 0.10 18.64 -12.71
N GLY A 380 0.01 17.31 -12.90
CA GLY A 380 -1.23 16.57 -12.70
C GLY A 380 -1.77 16.67 -11.28
N ARG A 381 -0.90 16.58 -10.26
CA ARG A 381 -1.30 16.76 -8.86
C ARG A 381 -1.76 18.19 -8.59
N LYS A 382 -1.05 19.20 -9.09
CA LYS A 382 -1.44 20.62 -8.94
C LYS A 382 -2.84 20.87 -9.50
N LYS A 383 -3.12 20.37 -10.71
CA LYS A 383 -4.43 20.50 -11.34
C LYS A 383 -5.55 19.88 -10.49
N LYS A 384 -5.38 18.63 -10.04
CA LYS A 384 -6.37 17.97 -9.16
C LYS A 384 -6.55 18.70 -7.83
N SER A 385 -5.47 19.23 -7.25
CA SER A 385 -5.55 20.02 -6.02
C SER A 385 -6.31 21.34 -6.24
N LEU A 386 -6.10 22.04 -7.36
CA LEU A 386 -6.87 23.26 -7.71
C LEU A 386 -8.35 22.94 -7.94
N GLU A 387 -8.68 21.81 -8.58
CA GLU A 387 -10.06 21.33 -8.74
C GLU A 387 -10.72 21.02 -7.39
N ALA A 388 -9.99 20.41 -6.45
CA ALA A 388 -10.50 20.06 -5.13
C ALA A 388 -10.60 21.27 -4.17
N TRP A 389 -9.60 22.16 -4.20
CA TRP A 389 -9.42 23.23 -3.21
C TRP A 389 -9.86 24.61 -3.71
N GLY A 390 -10.22 24.73 -4.98
CA GLY A 390 -10.63 25.99 -5.62
C GLY A 390 -9.48 26.67 -6.36
N SER A 391 -9.79 27.20 -7.53
CA SER A 391 -8.85 27.94 -8.38
C SER A 391 -8.49 29.32 -7.84
N GLU A 392 -9.36 29.90 -7.01
CA GLU A 392 -9.16 31.19 -6.33
C GLU A 392 -9.74 31.12 -4.92
N LEU A 393 -9.07 31.75 -3.96
CA LEU A 393 -9.50 31.87 -2.57
C LEU A 393 -9.45 33.36 -2.20
N SER A 394 -10.61 33.95 -1.94
CA SER A 394 -10.73 35.38 -1.63
C SER A 394 -10.97 35.63 -0.15
N THR A 395 -11.51 34.65 0.57
CA THR A 395 -11.96 34.80 1.96
C THR A 395 -11.64 33.57 2.81
N LEU A 396 -11.67 33.74 4.14
CA LEU A 396 -11.58 32.62 5.09
C LEU A 396 -12.69 31.59 4.87
N GLU A 397 -13.88 32.00 4.40
CA GLU A 397 -14.99 31.10 4.11
C GLU A 397 -14.69 30.15 2.95
N ASP A 398 -13.90 30.58 1.96
CA ASP A 398 -13.46 29.70 0.88
C ASP A 398 -12.55 28.58 1.42
N VAL A 399 -11.65 28.92 2.35
CA VAL A 399 -10.79 27.94 3.03
C VAL A 399 -11.62 26.97 3.88
N LYS A 400 -12.56 27.49 4.68
CA LYS A 400 -13.50 26.67 5.49
C LYS A 400 -14.33 25.72 4.63
N ALA A 401 -14.74 26.15 3.44
CA ALA A 401 -15.48 25.31 2.51
C ALA A 401 -14.68 24.09 2.07
N VAL A 402 -13.37 24.23 1.83
CA VAL A 402 -12.50 23.09 1.48
C VAL A 402 -12.39 22.07 2.63
N PHE A 403 -12.20 22.54 3.87
CA PHE A 403 -12.23 21.65 5.04
C PHE A 403 -13.58 20.91 5.14
N THR A 404 -14.69 21.64 4.97
CA THR A 404 -16.04 21.06 5.01
C THR A 404 -16.23 19.98 3.94
N LYS A 405 -15.86 20.27 2.68
CA LYS A 405 -15.91 19.31 1.56
C LYS A 405 -15.10 18.05 1.85
N TYR A 406 -13.90 18.20 2.44
CA TYR A 406 -13.06 17.06 2.79
C TYR A 406 -13.74 16.17 3.84
N PHE A 407 -14.21 16.74 4.95
CA PHE A 407 -14.87 15.94 6.00
C PHE A 407 -16.21 15.33 5.57
N LYS A 408 -16.91 15.93 4.58
CA LYS A 408 -18.08 15.34 3.91
C LYS A 408 -17.75 14.20 2.94
N GLY A 409 -16.47 14.02 2.60
CA GLY A 409 -16.05 13.05 1.59
C GLY A 409 -16.31 13.51 0.15
N GLU A 410 -16.63 14.79 -0.08
CA GLU A 410 -16.84 15.36 -1.42
C GLU A 410 -15.52 15.52 -2.19
N ILE A 411 -14.42 15.68 -1.47
CA ILE A 411 -13.05 15.67 -2.01
C ILE A 411 -12.18 14.70 -1.22
N SER A 412 -11.28 14.02 -1.91
CA SER A 412 -10.31 13.08 -1.29
C SER A 412 -8.95 13.72 -1.00
N LEU A 413 -8.63 14.83 -1.65
CA LEU A 413 -7.34 15.50 -1.51
C LEU A 413 -7.38 16.50 -0.36
N PHE A 414 -6.40 16.40 0.53
CA PHE A 414 -6.27 17.32 1.66
C PHE A 414 -4.79 17.48 2.05
N PRO A 415 -4.29 18.70 2.36
CA PRO A 415 -2.86 18.89 2.62
C PRO A 415 -2.34 18.05 3.80
N TRP A 416 -3.17 17.87 4.84
CA TRP A 416 -2.77 17.21 6.08
C TRP A 416 -3.21 15.73 6.17
N SER A 417 -3.69 15.13 5.06
CA SER A 417 -4.08 13.72 5.04
C SER A 417 -3.63 13.00 3.77
N ASP A 418 -3.09 11.80 3.93
CA ASP A 418 -2.74 10.89 2.84
C ASP A 418 -3.94 10.03 2.39
N ALA A 419 -5.06 10.07 3.11
CA ALA A 419 -6.26 9.29 2.85
C ALA A 419 -7.54 10.16 2.85
N PRO A 420 -8.63 9.72 2.18
CA PRO A 420 -9.93 10.38 2.27
C PRO A 420 -10.48 10.38 3.71
N ALA A 421 -11.35 11.35 4.02
CA ALA A 421 -11.98 11.41 5.35
C ALA A 421 -12.87 10.19 5.62
N GLN A 422 -12.79 9.67 6.85
CA GLN A 422 -13.63 8.56 7.36
C GLN A 422 -14.49 9.04 8.54
N SER A 423 -15.29 10.09 8.32
CA SER A 423 -16.11 10.68 9.39
C SER A 423 -17.50 10.04 9.44
N SER A 424 -17.94 9.63 10.63
CA SER A 424 -19.35 9.30 10.86
C SER A 424 -20.21 10.56 10.85
N ALA A 425 -21.52 10.41 10.63
CA ALA A 425 -22.45 11.53 10.61
C ALA A 425 -22.44 12.37 11.92
N SER A 426 -22.26 11.71 13.07
CA SER A 426 -22.20 12.38 14.39
C SER A 426 -20.91 13.17 14.61
N VAL A 427 -19.79 12.74 14.01
CA VAL A 427 -18.53 13.48 14.03
C VAL A 427 -18.59 14.66 13.08
N LEU A 428 -19.19 14.47 11.90
CA LEU A 428 -19.28 15.49 10.87
C LEU A 428 -19.99 16.76 11.37
N SER A 429 -21.13 16.65 12.04
CA SER A 429 -21.86 17.82 12.56
C SER A 429 -21.06 18.62 13.59
N ARG A 430 -20.23 17.93 14.40
CA ARG A 430 -19.33 18.57 15.38
C ARG A 430 -18.17 19.27 14.67
N VAL A 431 -17.61 18.64 13.64
CA VAL A 431 -16.54 19.21 12.81
C VAL A 431 -17.02 20.46 12.09
N GLU A 432 -18.21 20.44 11.48
CA GLU A 432 -18.80 21.63 10.85
C GLU A 432 -18.99 22.77 11.86
N ALA A 433 -19.45 22.46 13.08
CA ALA A 433 -19.57 23.46 14.15
C ALA A 433 -18.21 24.07 14.53
N LEU A 434 -17.13 23.28 14.56
CA LEU A 434 -15.78 23.80 14.78
C LEU A 434 -15.35 24.74 13.66
N ILE A 435 -15.50 24.32 12.40
CA ILE A 435 -15.13 25.10 11.21
C ILE A 435 -15.84 26.45 11.19
N ASN A 436 -17.13 26.48 11.52
CA ASN A 436 -17.93 27.70 11.61
C ASN A 436 -17.47 28.67 12.71
N THR A 437 -16.66 28.20 13.66
CA THR A 437 -16.11 29.01 14.77
C THR A 437 -14.60 29.29 14.63
N ASP A 438 -14.08 29.28 13.40
CA ASP A 438 -12.68 29.51 13.06
C ASP A 438 -11.70 28.49 13.67
N VAL A 439 -12.17 27.26 13.85
CA VAL A 439 -11.35 26.09 14.22
C VAL A 439 -11.33 25.14 13.03
N LEU A 440 -10.18 25.00 12.39
CA LEU A 440 -9.98 24.20 11.18
C LEU A 440 -9.30 22.86 11.54
N PRO A 441 -10.07 21.79 11.80
CA PRO A 441 -9.52 20.50 12.22
C PRO A 441 -8.73 19.82 11.10
N ILE A 442 -7.62 19.20 11.47
CA ILE A 442 -6.81 18.36 10.59
C ILE A 442 -6.77 16.89 11.06
N HIS A 443 -7.11 16.64 12.32
CA HIS A 443 -7.28 15.31 12.87
C HIS A 443 -8.34 15.32 13.98
N VAL A 444 -9.30 14.41 13.90
CA VAL A 444 -10.33 14.19 14.93
C VAL A 444 -10.44 12.70 15.19
N GLN A 445 -10.25 12.29 16.45
CA GLN A 445 -10.52 10.95 16.95
C GLN A 445 -11.60 11.02 18.02
N SER A 446 -12.65 10.22 17.89
CA SER A 446 -13.68 10.10 18.92
C SER A 446 -13.17 9.26 20.08
N SER A 447 -13.69 9.50 21.29
CA SER A 447 -13.48 8.57 22.38
C SER A 447 -14.27 7.29 22.13
N VAL A 448 -13.65 6.14 22.42
CA VAL A 448 -14.33 4.85 22.42
C VAL A 448 -13.95 4.07 23.68
N HIS A 449 -14.91 3.34 24.22
CA HIS A 449 -14.77 2.58 25.44
C HIS A 449 -15.41 1.21 25.24
N ASP A 450 -14.64 0.15 25.49
CA ASP A 450 -15.12 -1.24 25.43
C ASP A 450 -15.69 -1.64 24.05
N VAL A 451 -15.12 -1.09 22.98
CA VAL A 451 -15.54 -1.42 21.61
C VAL A 451 -14.88 -2.72 21.19
N ALA A 452 -15.67 -3.66 20.67
CA ALA A 452 -15.15 -4.92 20.14
C ALA A 452 -14.05 -4.65 19.09
N SER A 453 -12.98 -5.43 19.13
CA SER A 453 -11.86 -5.32 18.19
C SER A 453 -12.23 -5.60 16.71
N GLU A 454 -13.42 -6.13 16.47
CA GLU A 454 -13.99 -6.40 15.15
C GLU A 454 -14.92 -5.29 14.64
N ASP A 455 -15.10 -4.21 15.43
CA ASP A 455 -15.94 -3.09 15.04
C ASP A 455 -15.50 -2.46 13.71
N ALA A 456 -16.48 -2.20 12.84
CA ALA A 456 -16.23 -1.70 11.49
C ALA A 456 -15.67 -0.26 11.48
N GLY A 457 -15.87 0.53 12.55
CA GLY A 457 -15.35 1.89 12.67
C GLY A 457 -14.00 1.95 13.37
N ALA A 458 -13.94 1.49 14.61
CA ALA A 458 -12.80 1.64 15.51
C ALA A 458 -12.03 0.35 15.79
N GLY A 459 -12.52 -0.82 15.36
CA GLY A 459 -11.94 -2.13 15.65
C GLY A 459 -10.59 -2.36 14.95
N TRP A 460 -9.65 -2.93 15.69
CA TRP A 460 -8.37 -3.45 15.21
C TRP A 460 -7.82 -4.53 16.16
N GLY A 461 -6.82 -5.30 15.71
CA GLY A 461 -6.06 -6.25 16.56
C GLY A 461 -6.51 -7.70 16.47
N GLY A 462 -7.54 -7.99 15.67
CA GLY A 462 -8.11 -9.32 15.46
C GLY A 462 -9.27 -9.62 16.41
N PRO A 463 -9.97 -10.76 16.24
CA PRO A 463 -11.18 -11.09 16.99
C PRO A 463 -10.93 -11.33 18.49
N GLY A 464 -11.96 -11.10 19.31
CA GLY A 464 -11.93 -11.44 20.74
C GLY A 464 -11.12 -10.50 21.64
N GLY A 465 -11.04 -9.22 21.29
CA GLY A 465 -10.46 -8.17 22.13
C GLY A 465 -11.33 -6.91 22.19
N TYR A 466 -10.82 -5.92 22.90
CA TYR A 466 -11.49 -4.63 23.11
C TYR A 466 -10.52 -3.48 22.84
N VAL A 467 -11.06 -2.44 22.19
CA VAL A 467 -10.33 -1.23 21.79
C VAL A 467 -10.85 -0.04 22.57
N TYR A 468 -9.92 0.84 22.94
CA TYR A 468 -10.16 2.05 23.69
C TYR A 468 -9.46 3.23 23.02
N GLN A 469 -10.12 4.38 23.04
CA GLN A 469 -9.61 5.63 22.50
C GLN A 469 -9.99 6.80 23.42
N LYS A 470 -9.03 7.69 23.66
CA LYS A 470 -9.30 9.03 24.17
C LYS A 470 -9.79 9.92 23.03
N GLY A 471 -10.62 10.91 23.37
CA GLY A 471 -11.02 11.95 22.43
C GLY A 471 -9.81 12.82 22.08
N TYR A 472 -9.53 13.00 20.80
CA TYR A 472 -8.42 13.81 20.32
C TYR A 472 -8.89 14.76 19.21
N VAL A 473 -8.50 16.03 19.31
CA VAL A 473 -8.72 17.02 18.24
C VAL A 473 -7.43 17.78 18.02
N GLU A 474 -7.02 17.86 16.76
CA GLU A 474 -5.94 18.72 16.30
C GLU A 474 -6.44 19.65 15.21
N ALA A 475 -6.22 20.95 15.38
CA ALA A 475 -6.78 21.97 14.51
C ALA A 475 -5.89 23.21 14.41
N PHE A 476 -5.96 23.90 13.28
CA PHE A 476 -5.55 25.29 13.19
C PHE A 476 -6.65 26.17 13.77
N VAL A 477 -6.30 27.08 14.68
CA VAL A 477 -7.23 27.95 15.40
C VAL A 477 -6.85 29.40 15.16
N SER A 478 -7.83 30.23 14.77
CA SER A 478 -7.59 31.65 14.54
C SER A 478 -7.12 32.36 15.81
N PRO A 479 -6.36 33.47 15.70
CA PRO A 479 -5.85 34.18 16.87
C PRO A 479 -6.95 34.66 17.84
N SER A 480 -8.05 35.17 17.30
CA SER A 480 -9.22 35.60 18.08
C SER A 480 -9.83 34.42 18.83
N LYS A 481 -10.04 33.30 18.14
CA LYS A 481 -10.63 32.10 18.75
C LYS A 481 -9.71 31.47 19.78
N PHE A 482 -8.41 31.45 19.52
CA PHE A 482 -7.42 30.93 20.47
C PHE A 482 -7.40 31.73 21.76
N LYS A 483 -7.54 33.06 21.69
CA LYS A 483 -7.66 33.94 22.87
C LYS A 483 -8.89 33.61 23.73
N GLU A 484 -10.00 33.23 23.12
CA GLU A 484 -11.21 32.77 23.83
C GLU A 484 -11.04 31.35 24.42
N LEU A 485 -10.34 30.47 23.70
CA LEU A 485 -10.18 29.06 24.03
C LEU A 485 -9.17 28.83 25.16
N LEU A 486 -8.06 29.57 25.15
CA LEU A 486 -6.93 29.35 26.06
C LEU A 486 -7.30 29.40 27.55
N PRO A 487 -8.13 30.34 28.06
CA PRO A 487 -8.55 30.32 29.46
C PRO A 487 -9.33 29.06 29.84
N LYS A 488 -10.18 28.54 28.93
CA LYS A 488 -10.96 27.32 29.14
C LYS A 488 -10.07 26.07 29.18
N LEU A 489 -9.05 26.02 28.32
CA LEU A 489 -8.06 24.95 28.33
C LEU A 489 -7.24 24.97 29.63
N LYS A 490 -6.83 26.16 30.10
CA LYS A 490 -6.08 26.32 31.36
C LYS A 490 -6.89 25.93 32.61
N SER A 491 -8.21 26.16 32.61
CA SER A 491 -9.07 25.84 33.75
C SER A 491 -9.54 24.38 33.79
N SER A 492 -9.35 23.63 32.71
CA SER A 492 -9.81 22.24 32.61
C SER A 492 -8.80 21.27 33.25
N SER A 493 -9.23 20.51 34.26
CA SER A 493 -8.39 19.50 34.92
C SER A 493 -8.22 18.22 34.09
N ASN A 494 -9.15 17.95 33.19
CA ASN A 494 -9.25 16.67 32.47
C ASN A 494 -8.66 16.72 31.06
N LEU A 495 -8.39 17.92 30.54
CA LEU A 495 -7.85 18.12 29.20
C LEU A 495 -6.34 18.26 29.25
N THR A 496 -5.65 17.57 28.35
CA THR A 496 -4.25 17.85 28.04
C THR A 496 -4.19 18.58 26.71
N TYR A 497 -3.45 19.68 26.62
CA TYR A 497 -3.32 20.44 25.39
C TYR A 497 -1.88 20.91 25.14
N VAL A 498 -1.55 21.03 23.86
CA VAL A 498 -0.35 21.71 23.35
C VAL A 498 -0.79 22.61 22.20
N ALA A 499 -0.38 23.87 22.23
CA ALA A 499 -0.68 24.85 21.21
C ALA A 499 0.61 25.58 20.81
N SER A 500 0.83 25.79 19.53
CA SER A 500 1.94 26.61 19.06
C SER A 500 1.66 27.25 17.70
N ASN A 501 2.11 28.49 17.53
CA ASN A 501 2.07 29.18 16.24
C ASN A 501 3.35 28.93 15.44
N ASN A 502 3.39 29.38 14.18
CA ASN A 502 4.58 29.21 13.35
C ASN A 502 5.82 29.94 13.93
N GLY A 503 5.60 31.12 14.51
CA GLY A 503 6.65 31.97 15.12
C GLY A 503 7.30 31.41 16.41
N GLY A 504 6.84 30.27 16.93
CA GLY A 504 7.46 29.60 18.07
C GLY A 504 6.88 29.97 19.44
N ASP A 505 5.75 30.68 19.50
CA ASP A 505 4.97 30.80 20.74
C ASP A 505 4.36 29.44 21.08
N VAL A 506 4.47 29.00 22.33
CA VAL A 506 4.04 27.67 22.80
C VAL A 506 3.27 27.79 24.11
N HIS A 507 2.05 27.24 24.15
CA HIS A 507 1.22 27.11 25.34
C HIS A 507 0.88 25.64 25.57
N SER A 508 1.04 25.14 26.79
CA SER A 508 0.82 23.72 27.09
C SER A 508 0.59 23.48 28.57
N ASN A 509 -0.27 22.54 28.91
CA ASN A 509 -0.32 21.92 30.24
C ASN A 509 0.22 20.48 30.26
N ALA A 510 0.65 19.95 29.10
CA ALA A 510 1.35 18.67 29.04
C ALA A 510 2.69 18.75 29.79
N SER A 511 2.93 17.79 30.70
CA SER A 511 4.19 17.71 31.45
C SER A 511 5.36 17.35 30.54
N ALA A 512 6.57 17.78 30.90
CA ALA A 512 7.79 17.51 30.12
C ALA A 512 8.11 16.00 29.96
N SER A 513 7.57 15.14 30.84
CA SER A 513 7.66 13.68 30.76
C SER A 513 6.32 13.01 30.38
N GLY A 514 5.28 13.79 30.07
CA GLY A 514 3.89 13.33 29.98
C GLY A 514 3.53 12.75 28.63
N ILE A 515 4.04 11.55 28.32
CA ILE A 515 3.56 10.78 27.18
C ILE A 515 2.25 10.10 27.59
N SER A 516 1.19 10.33 26.83
CA SER A 516 -0.12 9.77 27.10
C SER A 516 -0.52 8.77 26.03
N ALA A 517 -0.92 7.56 26.41
CA ALA A 517 -1.61 6.66 25.49
C ALA A 517 -2.94 7.29 25.06
N VAL A 518 -3.23 7.24 23.76
CA VAL A 518 -4.43 7.81 23.13
C VAL A 518 -5.30 6.71 22.53
N THR A 519 -4.70 5.67 21.97
CA THR A 519 -5.39 4.49 21.44
C THR A 519 -4.69 3.26 21.96
N TRP A 520 -5.44 2.34 22.58
CA TRP A 520 -4.92 1.07 23.06
C TRP A 520 -5.96 -0.05 22.91
N GLY A 521 -5.48 -1.28 22.98
CA GLY A 521 -6.30 -2.47 22.87
C GLY A 521 -5.84 -3.55 23.83
N VAL A 522 -6.80 -4.32 24.32
CA VAL A 522 -6.61 -5.50 25.17
C VAL A 522 -7.12 -6.70 24.41
N PHE A 523 -6.25 -7.69 24.20
CA PHE A 523 -6.53 -8.86 23.37
C PHE A 523 -6.24 -10.13 24.16
N ALA A 524 -7.02 -11.18 23.92
CA ALA A 524 -6.80 -12.48 24.56
C ALA A 524 -5.36 -12.98 24.34
N GLY A 525 -4.67 -13.30 25.43
CA GLY A 525 -3.31 -13.87 25.39
C GLY A 525 -2.20 -12.89 24.98
N LYS A 526 -2.44 -11.57 24.98
CA LYS A 526 -1.44 -10.54 24.65
C LYS A 526 -1.32 -9.49 25.77
N GLU A 527 -0.16 -8.86 25.86
CA GLU A 527 0.00 -7.62 26.61
C GLU A 527 -0.85 -6.49 26.00
N VAL A 528 -1.07 -5.42 26.77
CA VAL A 528 -1.75 -4.22 26.28
C VAL A 528 -0.95 -3.61 25.12
N VAL A 529 -1.62 -3.38 24.00
CA VAL A 529 -1.00 -2.76 22.82
C VAL A 529 -1.47 -1.31 22.75
N GLN A 530 -0.53 -0.35 22.70
CA GLN A 530 -0.82 1.10 22.69
C GLN A 530 -0.28 1.76 21.40
N PRO A 531 -0.97 1.60 20.26
CA PRO A 531 -0.47 2.08 18.98
C PRO A 531 -0.29 3.60 18.94
N TYR A 532 -1.25 4.39 19.40
CA TYR A 532 -1.11 5.85 19.34
C TYR A 532 -0.86 6.46 20.72
N ILE A 533 0.14 7.33 20.75
CA ILE A 533 0.49 8.16 21.88
C ILE A 533 0.39 9.64 21.52
N PHE A 534 0.15 10.47 22.52
CA PHE A 534 0.28 11.92 22.47
C PHE A 534 1.54 12.31 23.23
N ASP A 535 2.42 13.04 22.54
CA ASP A 535 3.69 13.53 23.07
C ASP A 535 3.91 14.98 22.60
N LYS A 536 4.25 15.85 23.55
CA LYS A 536 4.47 17.28 23.30
C LYS A 536 5.64 17.50 22.35
N ASP A 537 6.74 16.80 22.53
CA ASP A 537 7.96 17.03 21.73
C ASP A 537 7.76 16.55 20.28
N SER A 538 7.08 15.42 20.11
CA SER A 538 6.63 14.92 18.81
C SER A 538 5.69 15.91 18.13
N PHE A 539 4.71 16.49 18.86
CA PHE A 539 3.82 17.52 18.33
C PHE A 539 4.58 18.78 17.89
N LEU A 540 5.54 19.26 18.69
CA LEU A 540 6.36 20.43 18.32
C LEU A 540 7.25 20.16 17.10
N SER A 541 7.66 18.91 16.90
CA SER A 541 8.39 18.50 15.70
C SER A 541 7.46 18.41 14.47
N TRP A 542 6.25 17.89 14.66
CA TRP A 542 5.19 17.83 13.64
C TRP A 542 4.77 19.22 13.17
N LYS A 543 4.66 20.19 14.09
CA LYS A 543 4.28 21.58 13.83
C LYS A 543 5.00 22.17 12.61
N GLY A 544 6.30 21.94 12.48
CA GLY A 544 7.08 22.45 11.35
C GLY A 544 6.57 21.95 9.99
N GLU A 545 6.22 20.66 9.90
CA GLU A 545 5.60 20.08 8.71
C GLU A 545 4.16 20.58 8.54
N ALA A 546 3.36 20.60 9.60
CA ALA A 546 1.98 21.06 9.55
C ALA A 546 1.84 22.48 8.99
N PHE A 547 2.70 23.41 9.43
CA PHE A 547 2.73 24.78 8.92
C PHE A 547 3.36 24.89 7.53
N SER A 548 4.35 24.07 7.19
CA SER A 548 4.94 24.11 5.83
C SER A 548 3.96 23.66 4.76
N LEU A 549 2.98 22.80 5.08
CA LEU A 549 1.94 22.35 4.16
C LEU A 549 0.99 23.47 3.70
N TRP A 550 0.77 24.50 4.52
CA TRP A 550 0.03 25.69 4.10
C TRP A 550 0.75 26.41 2.95
N GLU A 551 2.07 26.55 3.04
CA GLU A 551 2.85 27.31 2.06
C GLU A 551 3.29 26.44 0.89
N SER A 552 4.08 25.40 1.15
CA SER A 552 4.67 24.53 0.13
C SER A 552 3.66 23.59 -0.53
N GLY A 553 2.54 23.31 0.14
CA GLY A 553 1.45 22.49 -0.38
C GLY A 553 0.36 23.33 -1.02
N TRP A 554 -0.34 24.15 -0.22
CA TRP A 554 -1.55 24.84 -0.67
C TRP A 554 -1.26 26.17 -1.37
N ALA A 555 -0.54 27.09 -0.74
CA ALA A 555 -0.28 28.41 -1.30
C ALA A 555 0.56 28.36 -2.58
N ALA A 556 1.43 27.35 -2.72
CA ALA A 556 2.25 27.09 -3.90
C ALA A 556 1.44 26.71 -5.15
N LEU A 557 0.13 26.44 -5.03
CA LEU A 557 -0.75 26.23 -6.19
C LEU A 557 -1.12 27.53 -6.90
N TYR A 558 -1.02 28.66 -6.21
CA TYR A 558 -1.43 29.96 -6.72
C TYR A 558 -0.22 30.80 -7.08
N GLU A 559 -0.41 31.77 -7.98
CA GLU A 559 0.64 32.71 -8.35
C GLU A 559 1.17 33.46 -7.11
N THR A 560 2.50 33.58 -7.01
CA THR A 560 3.16 34.27 -5.89
C THR A 560 2.66 35.72 -5.81
N GLY A 561 2.10 36.09 -4.66
CA GLY A 561 1.56 37.45 -4.43
C GLY A 561 0.09 37.63 -4.82
N SER A 562 -0.56 36.59 -5.38
CA SER A 562 -2.02 36.59 -5.55
C SER A 562 -2.76 36.67 -4.20
N ALA A 563 -4.02 37.12 -4.24
CA ALA A 563 -4.87 37.18 -3.05
C ALA A 563 -4.98 35.81 -2.34
N SER A 564 -5.15 34.73 -3.11
CA SER A 564 -5.19 33.35 -2.59
C SER A 564 -3.89 32.96 -1.87
N SER A 565 -2.74 33.24 -2.49
CA SER A 565 -1.43 32.91 -1.91
C SER A 565 -1.17 33.71 -0.64
N GLN A 566 -1.52 35.01 -0.65
CA GLN A 566 -1.33 35.89 0.51
C GLN A 566 -2.25 35.49 1.67
N LEU A 567 -3.53 35.21 1.41
CA LEU A 567 -4.49 34.75 2.42
C LEU A 567 -3.96 33.52 3.17
N LEU A 568 -3.49 32.51 2.44
CA LEU A 568 -2.98 31.27 3.04
C LEU A 568 -1.70 31.51 3.85
N LYS A 569 -0.81 32.40 3.38
CA LYS A 569 0.41 32.79 4.12
C LYS A 569 0.10 33.61 5.37
N ASP A 570 -0.89 34.49 5.32
CA ASP A 570 -1.36 35.26 6.49
C ASP A 570 -1.97 34.33 7.55
N MET A 571 -2.74 33.32 7.12
CA MET A 571 -3.25 32.28 8.01
C MET A 571 -2.10 31.46 8.62
N GLN A 572 -1.17 30.98 7.81
CA GLN A 572 0.00 30.20 8.22
C GLN A 572 0.86 30.93 9.27
N SER A 573 1.04 32.25 9.11
CA SER A 573 1.89 33.04 10.00
C SER A 573 1.20 33.44 11.31
N SER A 574 -0.12 33.62 11.30
CA SER A 574 -0.87 34.14 12.45
C SER A 574 -1.58 33.08 13.30
N TRP A 575 -2.02 31.97 12.71
CA TRP A 575 -2.84 30.96 13.40
C TRP A 575 -2.01 30.07 14.34
N TYR A 576 -2.70 29.46 15.31
CA TYR A 576 -2.12 28.47 16.21
C TYR A 576 -2.49 27.06 15.75
N LEU A 577 -1.53 26.13 15.73
CA LEU A 577 -1.83 24.71 15.72
C LEU A 577 -2.09 24.27 17.16
N VAL A 578 -3.24 23.65 17.41
CA VAL A 578 -3.69 23.26 18.76
C VAL A 578 -4.08 21.79 18.73
N ALA A 579 -3.46 20.99 19.60
CA ALA A 579 -3.86 19.62 19.90
C ALA A 579 -4.47 19.54 21.30
N ILE A 580 -5.62 18.88 21.42
CA ILE A 580 -6.38 18.70 22.66
C ILE A 580 -6.69 17.21 22.80
N LEU A 581 -6.33 16.65 23.96
CA LEU A 581 -6.61 15.30 24.38
C LEU A 581 -7.56 15.33 25.58
N ASP A 582 -8.67 14.62 25.48
CA ASP A 582 -9.60 14.39 26.59
C ASP A 582 -9.19 13.13 27.37
N ASN A 583 -8.81 13.28 28.64
CA ASN A 583 -8.41 12.15 29.47
C ASN A 583 -9.61 11.40 30.09
N GLU A 584 -10.82 11.96 30.08
CA GLU A 584 -12.03 11.26 30.56
C GLU A 584 -12.63 10.40 29.43
N PHE A 585 -12.11 9.18 29.25
CA PHE A 585 -12.58 8.26 28.20
C PHE A 585 -13.61 7.22 28.68
N VAL A 586 -13.86 7.14 29.98
CA VAL A 586 -14.82 6.19 30.61
C VAL A 586 -16.08 6.94 31.03
N PRO A 587 -17.30 6.45 30.75
CA PRO A 587 -18.51 6.93 31.43
C PRO A 587 -18.40 6.59 32.92
N LYS A 588 -18.43 7.59 33.81
CA LYS A 588 -18.25 7.40 35.28
C LYS A 588 -19.14 6.27 35.83
N ASP A 589 -18.56 5.30 36.55
CA ASP A 589 -19.33 4.41 37.46
C ASP A 589 -19.54 5.15 38.80
N PRO A 590 -20.77 5.60 39.10
CA PRO A 590 -21.02 6.45 40.24
C PRO A 590 -21.05 5.75 41.61
N LEU A 591 -20.94 4.41 41.72
CA LEU A 591 -20.99 3.74 43.03
C LEU A 591 -19.80 4.09 43.94
N ALA A 592 -18.68 4.51 43.36
CA ALA A 592 -17.42 4.82 44.05
C ALA A 592 -17.45 6.06 44.97
N ILE A 593 -18.45 6.95 44.88
CA ILE A 593 -18.55 8.09 45.81
C ILE A 593 -19.25 7.67 47.11
N PHE A 594 -19.95 6.54 47.12
CA PHE A 594 -20.84 6.11 48.19
C PHE A 594 -20.29 5.00 49.09
N GLY A 595 -19.11 4.44 48.79
CA GLY A 595 -18.52 3.35 49.57
C GLY A 595 -19.34 2.04 49.58
N ALA A 596 -20.05 1.75 48.49
CA ALA A 596 -20.81 0.52 48.28
C ALA A 596 -20.12 -0.40 47.26
#